data_AF-A0A1Y4DQU0-F1
#
_entry.id   AF-A0A1Y4DQU0-F1
#
_cell.length_a   1.000
_cell.length_b   1.000
_cell.length_c   1.000
_cell.angle_alpha   90.00
_cell.angle_beta   90.00
_cell.angle_gamma   90.00
#
_symmetry.space_group_name_H-M   'P 1'
#
loop_
_entity.id
_entity.type
_entity.pdbx_description
1 polymer ?
#
loop_
_entity_poly.entity_id
_entity_poly.type
_entity_poly.pdbx_seq_one_letter_code
_entity_poly.pdbx_strand_id
1 'polypeptide(L)'
;MDIRTFINRNALGHRLLDRLLSGRSSPFCTGQVDEWLFGRHPGQIGRQLESEWFAAFKGGVKSYARELYGADRLDLYLEVRDLIDALRDQGYVPRTVKYELKDSFLSRDEVNLIILKEMQEPITQDRLANDVLGCSRQTVGERLKELQDGYRLGDMSVKIAPERGGRLQSTVHPILLPLNLSEVYVLLSALGAQTSGLSREDPHWAILNDVAEKIYFQLTDYARDRIDGRLAEQGFHLQGDTPPIYVGDQHAHVRGTTGCSMSWAFFEKAHKRVEVICADGEGEESTYVGFMDGWTDASPYVDADAGVDPRHCFLVKDIDGACVAVSWENVVDIRSVPDGGDAPEPGCR
;
A
#
# COMPACT_ATOMS: atom_id res chain seq x y z
N MET A 1 14.26 -42.78 -10.53
CA MET A 1 14.08 -42.31 -9.13
C MET A 1 12.59 -42.10 -8.95
N ASP A 2 11.99 -42.45 -7.82
CA ASP A 2 10.55 -42.26 -7.63
C ASP A 2 10.27 -40.83 -7.08
N ILE A 3 9.07 -40.29 -7.32
CA ILE A 3 8.63 -38.95 -6.88
C ILE A 3 8.87 -38.77 -5.38
N ARG A 4 8.61 -39.79 -4.56
CA ARG A 4 8.83 -39.78 -3.11
C ARG A 4 10.29 -39.61 -2.76
N THR A 5 11.16 -40.34 -3.43
CA THR A 5 12.60 -40.17 -3.28
C THR A 5 13.07 -38.79 -3.76
N PHE A 6 12.42 -38.19 -4.77
CA PHE A 6 12.74 -36.84 -5.25
C PHE A 6 12.29 -35.75 -4.28
N ILE A 7 11.04 -35.77 -3.84
CA ILE A 7 10.50 -34.81 -2.87
C ILE A 7 11.26 -34.91 -1.53
N ASN A 8 11.57 -36.13 -1.07
CA ASN A 8 12.36 -36.37 0.15
C ASN A 8 13.88 -36.13 0.00
N ARG A 9 14.37 -35.76 -1.18
CA ARG A 9 15.78 -35.34 -1.36
C ARG A 9 15.90 -33.91 -1.84
N ASN A 10 14.79 -33.31 -2.25
CA ASN A 10 14.72 -31.93 -2.69
C ASN A 10 14.34 -31.05 -1.51
N ALA A 11 15.18 -30.07 -1.19
CA ALA A 11 14.94 -29.13 -0.08
C ALA A 11 13.64 -28.32 -0.25
N LEU A 12 13.15 -28.11 -1.48
CA LEU A 12 11.84 -27.48 -1.74
C LEU A 12 10.68 -28.41 -1.37
N GLY A 13 10.78 -29.68 -1.77
CA GLY A 13 9.80 -30.71 -1.46
C GLY A 13 9.66 -30.93 0.05
N HIS A 14 10.79 -31.04 0.76
CA HIS A 14 10.83 -31.15 2.22
C HIS A 14 10.24 -29.93 2.93
N ARG A 15 10.61 -28.72 2.52
CA ARG A 15 10.07 -27.49 3.14
C ARG A 15 8.56 -27.36 2.98
N LEU A 16 8.04 -27.65 1.78
CA LEU A 16 6.61 -27.61 1.53
C LEU A 16 5.87 -28.70 2.31
N LEU A 17 6.43 -29.91 2.35
CA LEU A 17 5.89 -31.02 3.14
C LEU A 17 5.84 -30.70 4.64
N ASP A 18 6.93 -30.17 5.20
CA ASP A 18 6.97 -29.78 6.60
C ASP A 18 5.96 -28.66 6.90
N ARG A 19 5.81 -27.65 6.02
CA ARG A 19 4.78 -26.60 6.15
C ARG A 19 3.36 -27.17 6.11
N LEU A 20 3.06 -28.07 5.15
CA LEU A 20 1.73 -28.66 4.99
C LEU A 20 1.37 -29.61 6.14
N LEU A 21 2.34 -30.38 6.65
CA LEU A 21 2.15 -31.33 7.75
C LEU A 21 2.13 -30.66 9.14
N SER A 22 2.74 -29.49 9.31
CA SER A 22 2.80 -28.77 10.60
C SER A 22 1.58 -27.88 10.90
N GLY A 23 0.66 -27.69 9.94
CA GLY A 23 -0.54 -26.88 10.12
C GLY A 23 -1.54 -27.45 11.13
N ARG A 24 -2.07 -26.60 12.03
CA ARG A 24 -3.08 -26.98 13.07
C ARG A 24 -4.39 -27.52 12.49
N SER A 25 -4.71 -27.10 11.27
CA SER A 25 -5.86 -27.55 10.49
C SER A 25 -5.41 -28.33 9.25
N SER A 26 -4.29 -29.06 9.33
CA SER A 26 -3.83 -29.87 8.20
C SER A 26 -4.97 -30.81 7.78
N PRO A 27 -5.54 -30.67 6.57
CA PRO A 27 -6.46 -31.67 6.05
C PRO A 27 -5.73 -32.98 5.72
N PHE A 28 -4.42 -33.04 6.00
CA PHE A 28 -3.54 -34.12 5.65
C PHE A 28 -3.01 -34.82 6.91
N CYS A 29 -3.56 -35.99 7.18
CA CYS A 29 -2.83 -36.99 7.95
C CYS A 29 -1.56 -37.38 7.17
N THR A 30 -0.47 -37.74 7.85
CA THR A 30 0.78 -38.22 7.22
C THR A 30 0.55 -39.32 6.17
N GLY A 31 -0.46 -40.18 6.37
CA GLY A 31 -0.88 -41.19 5.39
C GLY A 31 -1.61 -40.63 4.16
N GLN A 32 -2.33 -39.52 4.29
CA GLN A 32 -3.02 -38.86 3.16
C GLN A 32 -2.05 -38.05 2.31
N VAL A 33 -1.05 -37.37 2.87
CA VAL A 33 -0.02 -36.70 2.04
C VAL A 33 0.75 -37.71 1.19
N ASP A 34 1.07 -38.88 1.76
CA ASP A 34 1.72 -39.97 1.03
C ASP A 34 0.81 -40.54 -0.08
N GLU A 35 -0.47 -40.77 0.21
CA GLU A 35 -1.43 -41.26 -0.80
C GLU A 35 -1.79 -40.20 -1.85
N TRP A 36 -1.65 -38.92 -1.49
CA TRP A 36 -1.97 -37.75 -2.31
C TRP A 36 -0.78 -37.28 -3.17
N LEU A 37 0.47 -37.41 -2.72
CA LEU A 37 1.66 -37.17 -3.56
C LEU A 37 2.09 -38.41 -4.35
N PHE A 38 1.77 -39.62 -3.86
CA PHE A 38 2.33 -40.88 -4.37
C PHE A 38 1.28 -41.97 -4.64
N GLY A 39 0.03 -41.59 -4.93
CA GLY A 39 -1.10 -42.50 -5.18
C GLY A 39 -0.75 -43.76 -5.99
N ARG A 40 -1.44 -44.87 -5.68
CA ARG A 40 -1.08 -46.26 -6.04
C ARG A 40 -0.46 -46.39 -7.44
N HIS A 41 0.85 -46.67 -7.44
CA HIS A 41 1.71 -47.01 -8.58
C HIS A 41 1.99 -45.87 -9.59
N PRO A 42 3.21 -45.29 -9.58
CA PRO A 42 3.65 -44.26 -10.55
C PRO A 42 3.82 -44.78 -11.99
N GLY A 43 3.44 -46.03 -12.28
CA GLY A 43 3.60 -46.66 -13.60
C GLY A 43 2.34 -46.66 -14.48
N GLN A 44 1.19 -46.19 -13.98
CA GLN A 44 -0.08 -46.16 -14.73
C GLN A 44 -0.91 -44.93 -14.38
N ILE A 45 -0.39 -43.73 -14.62
CA ILE A 45 -1.22 -42.53 -14.54
C ILE A 45 -1.82 -42.31 -15.94
N GLY A 46 -3.09 -42.69 -16.11
CA GLY A 46 -3.87 -42.30 -17.30
C GLY A 46 -4.31 -40.83 -17.17
N ARG A 47 -4.55 -40.14 -18.30
CA ARG A 47 -4.94 -38.71 -18.36
C ARG A 47 -6.08 -38.29 -17.42
N GLN A 48 -6.96 -39.21 -17.05
CA GLN A 48 -8.10 -38.96 -16.16
C GLN A 48 -7.70 -38.93 -14.67
N LEU A 49 -6.76 -39.78 -14.26
CA LEU A 49 -6.17 -39.74 -12.91
C LEU A 49 -5.26 -38.52 -12.72
N GLU A 50 -4.66 -38.01 -13.80
CA GLU A 50 -3.84 -36.78 -13.79
C GLU A 50 -4.66 -35.52 -13.43
N SER A 51 -5.90 -35.41 -13.93
CA SER A 51 -6.75 -34.24 -13.68
C SER A 51 -7.36 -34.25 -12.28
N GLU A 52 -7.78 -35.42 -11.79
CA GLU A 52 -8.33 -35.59 -10.44
C GLU A 52 -7.27 -35.39 -9.36
N TRP A 53 -6.07 -35.93 -9.57
CA TRP A 53 -4.93 -35.70 -8.69
C TRP A 53 -4.59 -34.22 -8.58
N PHE A 54 -4.42 -33.53 -9.71
CA PHE A 54 -4.03 -32.11 -9.70
C PHE A 54 -5.14 -31.22 -9.14
N ALA A 55 -6.41 -31.57 -9.33
CA ALA A 55 -7.53 -30.88 -8.70
C ALA A 55 -7.52 -31.05 -7.17
N ALA A 56 -7.30 -32.29 -6.69
CA ALA A 56 -7.14 -32.56 -5.27
C ALA A 56 -5.92 -31.82 -4.69
N PHE A 57 -4.81 -31.79 -5.44
CA PHE A 57 -3.59 -31.03 -5.14
C PHE A 57 -3.91 -29.56 -4.83
N LYS A 58 -4.53 -28.88 -5.81
CA LYS A 58 -4.92 -27.47 -5.68
C LYS A 58 -5.89 -27.24 -4.53
N GLY A 59 -6.82 -28.16 -4.30
CA GLY A 59 -7.80 -28.09 -3.20
C GLY A 59 -7.13 -28.09 -1.83
N GLY A 60 -6.16 -28.98 -1.62
CA GLY A 60 -5.41 -29.08 -0.36
C GLY A 60 -4.53 -27.86 -0.09
N VAL A 61 -3.77 -27.40 -1.09
CA VAL A 61 -2.98 -26.16 -0.99
C VAL A 61 -3.88 -24.97 -0.65
N LYS A 62 -5.03 -24.83 -1.33
CA LYS A 62 -6.01 -23.76 -1.06
C LYS A 62 -6.55 -23.83 0.37
N SER A 63 -6.77 -25.03 0.91
CA SER A 63 -7.24 -25.20 2.29
C SER A 63 -6.19 -24.72 3.30
N TYR A 64 -4.94 -25.15 3.14
CA TYR A 64 -3.84 -24.73 4.01
C TYR A 64 -3.60 -23.21 3.93
N ALA A 65 -3.65 -22.64 2.73
CA ALA A 65 -3.45 -21.22 2.53
C ALA A 65 -4.43 -20.34 3.32
N ARG A 66 -5.63 -20.83 3.67
CA ARG A 66 -6.63 -20.09 4.48
C ARG A 66 -6.16 -19.80 5.90
N GLU A 67 -5.21 -20.59 6.41
CA GLU A 67 -4.62 -20.42 7.74
C GLU A 67 -3.45 -19.43 7.73
N LEU A 68 -3.01 -19.00 6.53
CA LEU A 68 -1.92 -18.06 6.33
C LEU A 68 -2.46 -16.66 6.06
N TYR A 69 -1.60 -15.65 6.26
CA TYR A 69 -1.94 -14.25 6.03
C TYR A 69 -0.80 -13.52 5.31
N GLY A 70 -1.14 -12.52 4.49
CA GLY A 70 -0.17 -11.61 3.88
C GLY A 70 0.91 -12.31 3.05
N ALA A 71 2.17 -11.99 3.33
CA ALA A 71 3.34 -12.46 2.55
C ALA A 71 3.48 -13.98 2.52
N ASP A 72 3.12 -14.68 3.60
CA ASP A 72 3.22 -16.14 3.68
C ASP A 72 2.39 -16.86 2.60
N ARG A 73 1.29 -16.23 2.16
CA ARG A 73 0.44 -16.75 1.08
C ARG A 73 1.11 -16.62 -0.29
N LEU A 74 1.83 -15.52 -0.54
CA LEU A 74 2.62 -15.36 -1.76
C LEU A 74 3.78 -16.35 -1.80
N ASP A 75 4.50 -16.49 -0.68
CA ASP A 75 5.61 -17.44 -0.56
C ASP A 75 5.14 -18.88 -0.82
N LEU A 76 4.01 -19.29 -0.22
CA LEU A 76 3.43 -20.60 -0.48
C LEU A 76 3.08 -20.79 -1.96
N TYR A 77 2.54 -19.77 -2.63
CA TYR A 77 2.24 -19.84 -4.06
C TYR A 77 3.52 -20.07 -4.88
N LEU A 78 4.57 -19.30 -4.63
CA LEU A 78 5.86 -19.40 -5.33
C LEU A 78 6.52 -20.77 -5.07
N GLU A 79 6.53 -21.23 -3.82
CA GLU A 79 7.05 -22.56 -3.45
C GLU A 79 6.33 -23.70 -4.19
N VAL A 80 5.00 -23.64 -4.25
CA VAL A 80 4.19 -24.64 -4.97
C VAL A 80 4.46 -24.59 -6.46
N ARG A 81 4.57 -23.39 -7.06
CA ARG A 81 4.92 -23.23 -8.47
C ARG A 81 6.27 -23.87 -8.78
N ASP A 82 7.29 -23.53 -8.00
CA ASP A 82 8.66 -24.02 -8.21
C ASP A 82 8.75 -25.54 -8.03
N LEU A 83 7.98 -26.12 -7.10
CA LEU A 83 7.88 -27.57 -6.95
C LEU A 83 7.26 -28.22 -8.20
N ILE A 84 6.16 -27.69 -8.72
CA ILE A 84 5.50 -28.24 -9.92
C ILE A 84 6.42 -28.13 -11.14
N ASP A 85 7.13 -27.02 -11.29
CA ASP A 85 8.12 -26.85 -12.36
C ASP A 85 9.27 -27.87 -12.23
N ALA A 86 9.80 -28.07 -11.01
CA ALA A 86 10.84 -29.07 -10.78
C ALA A 86 10.36 -30.51 -11.07
N LEU A 87 9.13 -30.86 -10.68
CA LEU A 87 8.54 -32.17 -10.97
C LEU A 87 8.33 -32.37 -12.47
N ARG A 88 7.91 -31.33 -13.19
CA ARG A 88 7.76 -31.34 -14.65
C ARG A 88 9.10 -31.54 -15.35
N ASP A 89 10.13 -30.83 -14.93
CA ASP A 89 11.46 -30.90 -15.56
C ASP A 89 12.11 -32.28 -15.39
N GLN A 90 11.77 -32.98 -14.30
CA GLN A 90 12.16 -34.37 -14.04
C GLN A 90 11.24 -35.41 -14.70
N GLY A 91 10.19 -34.98 -15.40
CA GLY A 91 9.27 -35.85 -16.12
C GLY A 91 8.23 -36.57 -15.25
N TYR A 92 8.07 -36.16 -13.99
CA TYR A 92 7.07 -36.73 -13.07
C TYR A 92 5.67 -36.16 -13.28
N VAL A 93 5.58 -34.98 -13.89
CA VAL A 93 4.33 -34.29 -14.19
C VAL A 93 4.32 -33.96 -15.70
N PRO A 94 3.17 -34.09 -16.41
CA PRO A 94 3.11 -33.77 -17.83
C PRO A 94 3.58 -32.34 -18.12
N ARG A 95 4.27 -32.14 -19.25
CA ARG A 95 4.76 -30.82 -19.67
C ARG A 95 3.67 -29.75 -19.83
N THR A 96 2.42 -30.18 -19.99
CA THR A 96 1.24 -29.32 -20.11
C THR A 96 0.72 -28.81 -18.77
N VAL A 97 1.07 -29.44 -17.65
CA VAL A 97 0.64 -29.01 -16.32
C VAL A 97 1.56 -27.90 -15.83
N LYS A 98 0.95 -26.80 -15.41
CA LYS A 98 1.60 -25.64 -14.79
C LYS A 98 0.76 -25.15 -13.63
N TYR A 99 1.40 -24.61 -12.61
CA TYR A 99 0.71 -23.91 -11.53
C TYR A 99 0.83 -22.40 -11.73
N GLU A 100 -0.07 -21.85 -12.53
CA GLU A 100 -0.03 -20.43 -12.91
C GLU A 100 -0.74 -19.57 -11.86
N LEU A 101 -0.39 -18.28 -11.80
CA LEU A 101 -0.97 -17.32 -10.85
C LEU A 101 -2.51 -17.28 -10.93
N LYS A 102 -3.08 -17.41 -12.13
CA LYS A 102 -4.53 -17.45 -12.37
C LYS A 102 -5.22 -18.68 -11.77
N ASP A 103 -4.47 -19.75 -11.57
CA ASP A 103 -4.94 -21.02 -11.00
C ASP A 103 -4.62 -21.15 -9.50
N SER A 104 -4.02 -20.10 -8.93
CA SER A 104 -3.60 -20.06 -7.53
C SER A 104 -4.77 -19.78 -6.57
N PHE A 105 -4.50 -19.91 -5.28
CA PHE A 105 -5.43 -19.55 -4.21
C PHE A 105 -5.39 -18.05 -3.86
N LEU A 106 -4.48 -17.28 -4.47
CA LEU A 106 -4.40 -15.83 -4.28
C LEU A 106 -5.55 -15.15 -5.00
N SER A 107 -6.28 -14.31 -4.29
CA SER A 107 -7.36 -13.52 -4.86
C SER A 107 -6.82 -12.42 -5.77
N ARG A 108 -7.70 -11.85 -6.59
CA ARG A 108 -7.36 -10.69 -7.42
C ARG A 108 -6.90 -9.51 -6.56
N ASP A 109 -7.59 -9.26 -5.44
CA ASP A 109 -7.24 -8.21 -4.48
C ASP A 109 -5.84 -8.43 -3.92
N GLU A 110 -5.53 -9.65 -3.47
CA GLU A 110 -4.23 -9.98 -2.87
C GLU A 110 -3.08 -9.72 -3.86
N VAL A 111 -3.24 -10.17 -5.11
CA VAL A 111 -2.22 -9.93 -6.14
C VAL A 111 -2.07 -8.44 -6.42
N ASN A 112 -3.16 -7.70 -6.52
CA ASN A 112 -3.10 -6.26 -6.78
C ASN A 112 -2.47 -5.50 -5.59
N LEU A 113 -2.73 -5.92 -4.36
CA LEU A 113 -2.10 -5.36 -3.17
C LEU A 113 -0.59 -5.63 -3.12
N ILE A 114 -0.16 -6.83 -3.52
CA ILE A 114 1.27 -7.15 -3.68
C ILE A 114 1.90 -6.21 -4.72
N ILE A 115 1.26 -6.03 -5.87
CA ILE A 115 1.73 -5.10 -6.91
C ILE A 115 1.89 -3.68 -6.35
N LEU A 116 0.85 -3.18 -5.67
CA LEU A 116 0.88 -1.83 -5.09
C LEU A 116 1.98 -1.67 -4.05
N LYS A 117 2.22 -2.68 -3.22
CA LYS A 117 3.30 -2.70 -2.23
C LYS A 117 4.67 -2.63 -2.89
N GLU A 118 4.93 -3.48 -3.89
CA GLU A 118 6.23 -3.50 -4.59
C GLU A 118 6.48 -2.23 -5.39
N MET A 119 5.42 -1.58 -5.89
CA MET A 119 5.51 -0.31 -6.61
C MET A 119 5.83 0.91 -5.73
N GLN A 120 5.92 0.75 -4.41
CA GLN A 120 6.42 1.83 -3.55
C GLN A 120 7.87 2.19 -3.88
N GLU A 121 8.63 1.21 -4.37
CA GLU A 121 9.93 1.43 -4.95
C GLU A 121 9.85 1.33 -6.49
N PRO A 122 10.64 2.13 -7.23
CA PRO A 122 10.65 2.06 -8.68
C PRO A 122 11.08 0.67 -9.21
N ILE A 123 10.09 -0.11 -9.67
CA ILE A 123 10.26 -1.49 -10.16
C ILE A 123 9.93 -1.58 -11.66
N THR A 124 10.58 -2.50 -12.39
CA THR A 124 10.24 -2.77 -13.79
C THR A 124 9.16 -3.83 -13.88
N GLN A 125 8.38 -3.81 -14.96
CA GLN A 125 7.37 -4.85 -15.23
C GLN A 125 7.98 -6.26 -15.28
N ASP A 126 9.20 -6.41 -15.82
CA ASP A 126 9.88 -7.70 -15.90
C ASP A 126 10.27 -8.23 -14.53
N ARG A 127 10.75 -7.37 -13.62
CA ARG A 127 11.05 -7.77 -12.23
C ARG A 127 9.77 -8.13 -11.47
N LEU A 128 8.72 -7.33 -11.61
CA LEU A 128 7.43 -7.61 -10.99
C LEU A 128 6.84 -8.96 -11.48
N ALA A 129 7.00 -9.28 -12.77
CA ALA A 129 6.53 -10.53 -13.34
C ALA A 129 7.35 -11.73 -12.86
N ASN A 130 8.67 -11.67 -12.97
CA ASN A 130 9.53 -12.84 -12.76
C ASN A 130 9.93 -13.03 -11.29
N ASP A 131 10.33 -11.94 -10.62
CA ASP A 131 10.95 -11.99 -9.29
C ASP A 131 9.90 -11.95 -8.17
N VAL A 132 8.77 -11.28 -8.39
CA VAL A 132 7.72 -11.09 -7.37
C VAL A 132 6.56 -12.06 -7.58
N LEU A 133 5.89 -11.98 -8.73
CA LEU A 133 4.62 -12.69 -8.95
C LEU A 133 4.78 -14.04 -9.64
N GLY A 134 6.00 -14.36 -10.09
CA GLY A 134 6.30 -15.60 -10.77
C GLY A 134 5.40 -15.91 -11.98
N CYS A 135 4.96 -14.89 -12.71
CA CYS A 135 4.01 -15.02 -13.82
C CYS A 135 4.52 -14.34 -15.11
N SER A 136 3.72 -14.38 -16.18
CA SER A 136 4.13 -13.78 -17.45
C SER A 136 4.08 -12.25 -17.39
N ARG A 137 4.98 -11.59 -18.13
CA ARG A 137 4.97 -10.13 -18.30
C ARG A 137 3.60 -9.63 -18.79
N GLN A 138 2.94 -10.38 -19.68
CA GLN A 138 1.60 -10.05 -20.18
C GLN A 138 0.56 -10.02 -19.04
N THR A 139 0.56 -11.02 -18.17
CA THR A 139 -0.35 -11.09 -17.02
C THR A 139 -0.18 -9.90 -16.09
N VAL A 140 1.07 -9.47 -15.85
CA VAL A 140 1.34 -8.23 -15.11
C VAL A 140 0.84 -7.00 -15.87
N GLY A 141 1.06 -6.94 -17.19
CA GLY A 141 0.62 -5.81 -18.02
C GLY A 141 -0.89 -5.62 -18.03
N GLU A 142 -1.65 -6.71 -18.13
CA GLU A 142 -3.11 -6.69 -18.04
C GLU A 142 -3.57 -6.15 -16.68
N ARG A 143 -2.96 -6.60 -15.58
CA ARG A 143 -3.28 -6.11 -14.22
C ARG A 143 -2.88 -4.65 -13.99
N LEU A 144 -1.71 -4.24 -14.48
CA LEU A 144 -1.27 -2.86 -14.38
C LEU A 144 -2.21 -1.93 -15.14
N LYS A 145 -2.69 -2.35 -16.32
CA LYS A 145 -3.70 -1.62 -17.06
C LYS A 145 -4.99 -1.48 -16.27
N GLU A 146 -5.46 -2.55 -15.63
CA GLU A 146 -6.64 -2.47 -14.74
C GLU A 146 -6.44 -1.49 -13.57
N LEU A 147 -5.27 -1.50 -12.94
CA LEU A 147 -4.92 -0.54 -11.88
C LEU A 147 -4.80 0.90 -12.41
N GLN A 148 -4.37 1.08 -13.65
CA GLN A 148 -4.29 2.39 -14.32
C GLN A 148 -5.67 2.88 -14.77
N ASP A 149 -6.58 1.99 -15.14
CA ASP A 149 -7.96 2.33 -15.53
C ASP A 149 -8.83 2.63 -14.30
N GLY A 150 -8.48 2.04 -13.14
CA GLY A 150 -9.17 2.19 -11.86
C GLY A 150 -9.69 0.84 -11.37
N TYR A 151 -9.14 0.35 -10.27
CA TYR A 151 -9.48 -0.92 -9.65
C TYR A 151 -10.31 -0.72 -8.39
N ARG A 152 -11.41 -1.48 -8.24
CA ARG A 152 -12.24 -1.45 -7.03
C ARG A 152 -11.69 -2.42 -5.98
N LEU A 153 -11.35 -1.89 -4.81
CA LEU A 153 -11.02 -2.65 -3.60
C LEU A 153 -12.07 -2.33 -2.54
N GLY A 154 -13.04 -3.24 -2.38
CA GLY A 154 -14.28 -2.92 -1.65
C GLY A 154 -15.01 -1.75 -2.31
N ASP A 155 -15.42 -0.77 -1.51
CA ASP A 155 -16.10 0.45 -2.00
C ASP A 155 -15.14 1.53 -2.50
N MET A 156 -13.83 1.38 -2.26
CA MET A 156 -12.80 2.32 -2.71
C MET A 156 -12.36 2.01 -4.13
N SER A 157 -12.14 3.06 -4.92
CA SER A 157 -11.51 2.95 -6.24
C SER A 157 -10.05 3.38 -6.14
N VAL A 158 -9.13 2.53 -6.58
CA VAL A 158 -7.67 2.74 -6.57
C VAL A 158 -7.17 2.89 -7.99
N LYS A 159 -6.49 4.00 -8.28
CA LYS A 159 -5.87 4.27 -9.56
C LYS A 159 -4.39 4.61 -9.40
N ILE A 160 -3.53 3.93 -10.16
CA ILE A 160 -2.10 4.21 -10.21
C ILE A 160 -1.74 5.09 -11.41
N ALA A 161 -0.62 5.80 -11.30
CA ALA A 161 -0.07 6.59 -12.40
C ALA A 161 0.43 5.67 -13.54
N PRO A 162 0.46 6.17 -14.79
CA PRO A 162 1.08 5.46 -15.91
C PRO A 162 2.60 5.30 -15.70
N GLU A 163 3.16 4.29 -16.33
CA GLU A 163 4.60 4.00 -16.33
C GLU A 163 5.42 5.20 -16.84
N ARG A 164 6.51 5.54 -16.13
CA ARG A 164 7.43 6.61 -16.55
C ARG A 164 8.85 6.05 -16.68
N GLY A 165 9.44 6.18 -17.87
CA GLY A 165 10.84 5.77 -18.11
C GLY A 165 11.12 4.28 -17.91
N GLY A 166 10.14 3.41 -18.19
CA GLY A 166 10.30 1.96 -17.99
C GLY A 166 10.17 1.49 -16.54
N ARG A 167 9.76 2.40 -15.63
CA ARG A 167 9.61 2.11 -14.20
C ARG A 167 8.17 2.39 -13.77
N LEU A 168 7.67 1.48 -12.95
CA LEU A 168 6.39 1.52 -12.29
C LEU A 168 6.62 2.06 -10.89
N GLN A 169 5.82 3.04 -10.49
CA GLN A 169 5.84 3.58 -9.13
C GLN A 169 4.42 3.94 -8.72
N SER A 170 4.11 3.69 -7.45
CA SER A 170 2.84 3.99 -6.82
C SER A 170 3.11 4.56 -5.44
N THR A 171 2.44 5.67 -5.11
CA THR A 171 2.42 6.19 -3.73
C THR A 171 1.32 5.54 -2.89
N VAL A 172 0.51 4.65 -3.48
CA VAL A 172 -0.47 3.84 -2.75
C VAL A 172 0.29 2.91 -1.81
N HIS A 173 0.14 3.11 -0.51
CA HIS A 173 0.53 2.12 0.48
C HIS A 173 -0.70 1.30 0.89
N PRO A 174 -0.76 -0.02 0.62
CA PRO A 174 -1.82 -0.85 1.17
C PRO A 174 -1.61 -1.01 2.68
N ILE A 175 -2.46 -0.41 3.50
CA ILE A 175 -2.55 -0.68 4.94
C ILE A 175 -3.86 -1.44 5.16
N LEU A 176 -3.76 -2.69 5.58
CA LEU A 176 -4.92 -3.54 5.90
C LEU A 176 -4.83 -3.96 7.36
N LEU A 177 -5.63 -3.31 8.19
CA LEU A 177 -5.73 -3.63 9.62
C LEU A 177 -7.07 -4.34 9.87
N PRO A 178 -7.07 -5.59 10.39
CA PRO A 178 -8.30 -6.20 10.86
C PRO A 178 -8.69 -5.51 12.16
N LEU A 179 -9.62 -4.56 12.07
CA LEU A 179 -10.11 -3.79 13.21
C LEU A 179 -11.50 -4.28 13.59
N ASN A 180 -11.72 -4.49 14.89
CA ASN A 180 -13.06 -4.67 15.42
C ASN A 180 -13.81 -3.31 15.48
N LEU A 181 -15.13 -3.34 15.69
CA LEU A 181 -15.94 -2.13 15.63
C LEU A 181 -15.58 -1.09 16.70
N SER A 182 -15.06 -1.51 17.86
CA SER A 182 -14.59 -0.59 18.90
C SER A 182 -13.29 0.11 18.48
N GLU A 183 -12.37 -0.63 17.86
CA GLU A 183 -11.12 -0.06 17.34
C GLU A 183 -11.39 0.92 16.19
N VAL A 184 -12.31 0.57 15.29
CA VAL A 184 -12.79 1.48 14.22
C VAL A 184 -13.38 2.75 14.83
N TYR A 185 -14.26 2.61 15.82
CA TYR A 185 -14.87 3.77 16.50
C TYR A 185 -13.82 4.69 17.13
N VAL A 186 -12.85 4.14 17.87
CA VAL A 186 -11.79 4.92 18.51
C VAL A 186 -10.91 5.61 17.48
N LEU A 187 -10.55 4.90 16.39
CA LEU A 187 -9.73 5.46 15.32
C LEU A 187 -10.44 6.63 14.63
N LEU A 188 -11.69 6.45 14.20
CA LEU A 188 -12.47 7.51 13.55
C LEU A 188 -12.73 8.68 14.48
N SER A 189 -12.99 8.43 15.77
CA SER A 189 -13.17 9.50 16.77
C SER A 189 -11.87 10.29 16.97
N ALA A 190 -10.73 9.61 17.03
CA ALA A 190 -9.44 10.28 17.16
C ALA A 190 -9.10 11.13 15.93
N LEU A 191 -9.35 10.61 14.72
CA LEU A 191 -9.18 11.37 13.48
C LEU A 191 -10.10 12.62 13.45
N GLY A 192 -11.38 12.45 13.80
CA GLY A 192 -12.35 13.55 13.87
C GLY A 192 -11.97 14.63 14.89
N ALA A 193 -11.55 14.22 16.09
CA ALA A 193 -11.11 15.14 17.14
C ALA A 193 -9.86 15.95 16.72
N GLN A 194 -8.90 15.32 16.03
CA GLN A 194 -7.73 16.01 15.50
C GLN A 194 -8.13 17.01 14.41
N THR A 195 -9.01 16.62 13.47
CA THR A 195 -9.46 17.53 12.40
C THR A 195 -10.27 18.74 12.91
N SER A 196 -10.95 18.61 14.06
CA SER A 196 -11.77 19.70 14.62
C SER A 196 -10.95 20.92 15.04
N GLY A 197 -9.66 20.74 15.28
CA GLY A 197 -8.72 21.80 15.65
C GLY A 197 -7.74 22.15 14.56
N LEU A 198 -8.03 21.87 13.28
CA LEU A 198 -7.19 22.22 12.12
C LEU A 198 -7.98 23.05 11.11
N SER A 199 -7.28 23.93 10.39
CA SER A 199 -7.84 24.68 9.27
C SER A 199 -8.05 23.78 8.04
N ARG A 200 -8.97 24.12 7.13
CA ARG A 200 -9.24 23.29 5.93
C ARG A 200 -8.12 23.38 4.91
N GLU A 201 -7.38 24.48 4.97
CA GLU A 201 -6.20 24.81 4.21
C GLU A 201 -4.96 24.05 4.74
N ASP A 202 -5.03 23.46 5.94
CA ASP A 202 -3.97 22.61 6.48
C ASP A 202 -3.92 21.26 5.73
N PRO A 203 -2.76 20.89 5.16
CA PRO A 203 -2.62 19.61 4.47
C PRO A 203 -2.82 18.39 5.39
N HIS A 204 -2.55 18.51 6.70
CA HIS A 204 -2.85 17.46 7.68
C HIS A 204 -4.35 17.24 7.81
N TRP A 205 -5.14 18.31 7.84
CA TRP A 205 -6.60 18.20 7.87
C TRP A 205 -7.12 17.44 6.65
N ALA A 206 -6.63 17.78 5.46
CA ALA A 206 -7.03 17.14 4.22
C ALA A 206 -6.74 15.63 4.23
N ILE A 207 -5.53 15.24 4.66
CA ILE A 207 -5.13 13.84 4.75
C ILE A 207 -5.93 13.09 5.83
N LEU A 208 -6.08 13.67 7.02
CA LEU A 208 -6.82 13.05 8.13
C LEU A 208 -8.29 12.84 7.78
N ASN A 209 -8.94 13.83 7.17
CA ASN A 209 -10.32 13.73 6.73
C ASN A 209 -10.48 12.65 5.63
N ASP A 210 -9.61 12.66 4.62
CA ASP A 210 -9.63 11.67 3.54
C ASP A 210 -9.41 10.23 4.05
N VAL A 211 -8.48 10.02 4.99
CA VAL A 211 -8.28 8.71 5.64
C VAL A 211 -9.53 8.29 6.43
N ALA A 212 -10.12 9.21 7.20
CA ALA A 212 -11.31 8.91 7.99
C ALA A 212 -12.51 8.53 7.11
N GLU A 213 -12.74 9.25 6.02
CA GLU A 213 -13.77 8.91 5.03
C GLU A 213 -13.49 7.55 4.37
N LYS A 214 -12.25 7.29 3.94
CA LYS A 214 -11.86 5.99 3.35
C LYS A 214 -12.14 4.82 4.29
N ILE A 215 -11.90 4.97 5.58
CA ILE A 215 -12.21 3.95 6.59
C ILE A 215 -13.74 3.82 6.73
N TYR A 216 -14.45 4.93 6.87
CA TYR A 216 -15.90 4.94 7.07
C TYR A 216 -16.67 4.27 5.91
N PHE A 217 -16.27 4.55 4.67
CA PHE A 217 -16.92 3.97 3.49
C PHE A 217 -16.69 2.47 3.32
N GLN A 218 -15.69 1.88 4.00
CA GLN A 218 -15.50 0.42 4.02
C GLN A 218 -16.38 -0.29 5.06
N LEU A 219 -17.08 0.46 5.92
CA LEU A 219 -17.96 -0.11 6.93
C LEU A 219 -19.26 -0.62 6.31
N THR A 220 -19.76 -1.73 6.88
CA THR A 220 -21.09 -2.24 6.54
C THR A 220 -22.19 -1.35 7.10
N ASP A 221 -23.39 -1.41 6.54
CA ASP A 221 -24.56 -0.67 7.04
C ASP A 221 -24.80 -0.93 8.54
N TYR A 222 -24.67 -2.20 8.96
CA TYR A 222 -24.75 -2.58 10.37
C TYR A 222 -23.72 -1.85 11.26
N ALA A 223 -22.49 -1.70 10.78
CA ALA A 223 -21.44 -1.03 11.54
C ALA A 223 -21.70 0.48 11.64
N ARG A 224 -22.14 1.13 10.55
CA ARG A 224 -22.51 2.55 10.50
C ARG A 224 -23.65 2.85 11.47
N ASP A 225 -24.75 2.08 11.40
CA ASP A 225 -25.91 2.19 12.30
C ASP A 225 -25.53 2.14 13.80
N ARG A 226 -24.43 1.45 14.12
CA ARG A 226 -23.95 1.29 15.50
C ARG A 226 -23.09 2.45 16.02
N ILE A 227 -22.41 3.17 15.13
CA ILE A 227 -21.38 4.15 15.54
C ILE A 227 -21.69 5.58 15.11
N ASP A 228 -22.54 5.82 14.10
CA ASP A 228 -22.79 7.14 13.51
C ASP A 228 -23.17 8.21 14.54
N GLY A 229 -24.14 7.89 15.41
CA GLY A 229 -24.61 8.83 16.43
C GLY A 229 -23.48 9.29 17.37
N ARG A 230 -22.55 8.38 17.70
CA ARG A 230 -21.41 8.69 18.59
C ARG A 230 -20.28 9.38 17.84
N LEU A 231 -20.04 9.03 16.57
CA LEU A 231 -19.03 9.68 15.75
C LEU A 231 -19.35 11.16 15.55
N ALA A 232 -20.62 11.49 15.31
CA ALA A 232 -21.06 12.87 15.19
C ALA A 232 -20.83 13.68 16.49
N GLU A 233 -21.03 13.07 17.66
CA GLU A 233 -20.72 13.69 18.96
C GLU A 233 -19.21 13.97 19.16
N GLN A 234 -18.35 13.18 18.50
CA GLN A 234 -16.89 13.33 18.55
C GLN A 234 -16.32 14.21 17.42
N GLY A 235 -17.19 14.91 16.67
CA GLY A 235 -16.79 15.86 15.63
C GLY A 235 -16.42 15.23 14.29
N PHE A 236 -16.66 13.93 14.09
CA PHE A 236 -16.53 13.32 12.77
C PHE A 236 -17.78 13.59 11.93
N HIS A 237 -17.59 14.27 10.80
CA HIS A 237 -18.64 14.60 9.85
C HIS A 237 -18.22 14.24 8.42
N LEU A 238 -19.01 13.40 7.76
CA LEU A 238 -18.81 13.06 6.35
C LEU A 238 -19.06 14.29 5.48
N GLN A 239 -18.21 14.53 4.47
CA GLN A 239 -18.38 15.65 3.56
C GLN A 239 -19.28 15.34 2.36
N GLY A 240 -19.64 14.07 2.16
CA GLY A 240 -20.60 13.66 1.15
C GLY A 240 -20.91 12.16 1.20
N ASP A 241 -21.81 11.72 0.31
CA ASP A 241 -22.31 10.34 0.27
C ASP A 241 -21.55 9.45 -0.73
N THR A 242 -20.49 9.98 -1.34
CA THR A 242 -19.74 9.26 -2.39
C THR A 242 -18.43 8.72 -1.82
N PRO A 243 -18.12 7.42 -2.02
CA PRO A 243 -16.84 6.88 -1.59
C PRO A 243 -15.66 7.63 -2.24
N PRO A 244 -14.60 7.95 -1.47
CA PRO A 244 -13.43 8.62 -2.00
C PRO A 244 -12.73 7.74 -3.04
N ILE A 245 -12.31 8.37 -4.13
CA ILE A 245 -11.48 7.74 -5.16
C ILE A 245 -10.03 8.04 -4.78
N TYR A 246 -9.25 6.99 -4.57
CA TYR A 246 -7.81 7.15 -4.53
C TYR A 246 -7.29 7.37 -5.95
N VAL A 247 -6.86 8.59 -6.23
CA VAL A 247 -6.05 8.96 -7.40
C VAL A 247 -4.70 9.38 -6.86
N GLY A 248 -3.66 8.55 -7.02
CA GLY A 248 -2.35 8.83 -6.40
C GLY A 248 -1.83 10.21 -6.77
N ASP A 249 -1.26 10.94 -5.82
CA ASP A 249 -0.61 12.29 -5.81
C ASP A 249 -0.88 13.25 -6.99
N GLN A 250 -2.05 13.19 -7.60
CA GLN A 250 -2.54 14.08 -8.65
C GLN A 250 -3.80 14.78 -8.17
N HIS A 251 -3.84 15.18 -6.90
CA HIS A 251 -4.85 16.10 -6.43
C HIS A 251 -4.64 17.45 -7.13
N ALA A 252 -5.41 17.62 -8.21
CA ALA A 252 -5.63 18.88 -8.88
C ALA A 252 -6.30 19.85 -7.90
N HIS A 253 -5.65 20.99 -7.70
CA HIS A 253 -6.23 22.30 -7.43
C HIS A 253 -7.44 22.35 -6.47
N VAL A 254 -7.16 22.47 -5.17
CA VAL A 254 -7.95 23.42 -4.37
C VAL A 254 -7.60 24.81 -4.90
N ARG A 255 -8.61 25.63 -5.17
CA ARG A 255 -8.52 26.88 -5.95
C ARG A 255 -7.32 27.75 -5.52
N GLY A 256 -6.41 28.01 -6.45
CA GLY A 256 -5.39 29.06 -6.32
C GLY A 256 -3.94 28.58 -6.19
N THR A 257 -3.68 27.38 -5.65
CA THR A 257 -2.31 26.87 -5.52
C THR A 257 -1.91 26.12 -6.79
N THR A 258 -0.91 26.65 -7.51
CA THR A 258 -0.18 25.91 -8.55
C THR A 258 0.49 24.69 -7.92
N GLY A 259 0.28 23.53 -8.51
CA GLY A 259 0.57 22.25 -7.88
C GLY A 259 2.04 22.04 -7.52
N CYS A 260 2.31 21.87 -6.22
CA CYS A 260 3.36 21.01 -5.65
C CYS A 260 3.16 20.73 -4.13
N SER A 261 1.98 21.03 -3.55
CA SER A 261 1.70 20.99 -2.10
C SER A 261 1.55 19.58 -1.46
N MET A 262 2.06 18.50 -2.07
CA MET A 262 2.02 17.16 -1.45
C MET A 262 3.41 16.55 -1.21
N SER A 263 4.48 17.23 -1.62
CA SER A 263 5.85 16.80 -1.29
C SER A 263 6.35 17.33 0.05
N TRP A 264 5.58 18.18 0.75
CA TRP A 264 6.01 18.78 2.02
C TRP A 264 6.35 17.72 3.07
N ALA A 265 5.55 16.65 3.19
CA ALA A 265 5.80 15.58 4.15
C ALA A 265 7.10 14.83 3.81
N PHE A 266 7.39 14.66 2.52
CA PHE A 266 8.66 14.11 2.08
C PHE A 266 9.81 15.07 2.37
N PHE A 267 9.65 16.38 2.15
CA PHE A 267 10.68 17.37 2.44
C PHE A 267 11.01 17.46 3.93
N GLU A 268 10.00 17.48 4.79
CA GLU A 268 10.14 17.44 6.25
C GLU A 268 10.88 16.17 6.69
N LYS A 269 10.39 14.99 6.28
CA LYS A 269 10.97 13.70 6.71
C LYS A 269 12.35 13.41 6.15
N ALA A 270 12.63 13.85 4.93
CA ALA A 270 13.96 13.73 4.33
C ALA A 270 14.91 14.87 4.74
N HIS A 271 14.46 15.79 5.62
CA HIS A 271 15.19 17.00 6.01
C HIS A 271 15.77 17.75 4.81
N LYS A 272 14.97 17.91 3.75
CA LYS A 272 15.38 18.67 2.57
C LYS A 272 15.27 20.16 2.83
N ARG A 273 16.22 20.91 2.29
CA ARG A 273 16.12 22.37 2.23
C ARG A 273 15.06 22.76 1.21
N VAL A 274 14.14 23.63 1.62
CA VAL A 274 13.01 24.06 0.81
C VAL A 274 12.92 25.58 0.72
N GLU A 275 12.23 26.03 -0.31
CA GLU A 275 11.71 27.37 -0.50
C GLU A 275 10.18 27.29 -0.29
N VAL A 276 9.68 28.06 0.68
CA VAL A 276 8.26 28.18 1.02
C VAL A 276 7.79 29.55 0.57
N ILE A 277 6.81 29.58 -0.34
CA ILE A 277 6.23 30.80 -0.87
C ILE A 277 4.89 31.03 -0.17
N CYS A 278 4.73 32.19 0.46
CA CYS A 278 3.54 32.59 1.19
C CYS A 278 2.89 33.80 0.53
N ALA A 279 1.57 33.85 0.50
CA ALA A 279 0.82 35.04 0.11
C ALA A 279 0.57 35.89 1.34
N ASP A 280 1.00 37.15 1.29
CA ASP A 280 0.70 38.11 2.33
C ASP A 280 -0.69 38.72 2.03
N GLY A 281 -1.41 39.15 3.08
CA GLY A 281 -2.78 39.65 2.97
C GLY A 281 -2.99 40.85 2.02
N GLU A 282 -1.90 41.47 1.54
CA GLU A 282 -1.90 42.57 0.57
C GLU A 282 -1.57 42.15 -0.87
N GLY A 283 -1.35 40.85 -1.13
CA GLY A 283 -1.05 40.29 -2.44
C GLY A 283 0.43 40.32 -2.84
N GLU A 284 1.33 40.67 -1.92
CA GLU A 284 2.76 40.43 -2.05
C GLU A 284 3.10 38.99 -1.63
N GLU A 285 4.15 38.40 -2.22
CA GLU A 285 4.60 37.05 -1.89
C GLU A 285 5.88 37.11 -1.06
N SER A 286 5.82 36.57 0.15
CA SER A 286 6.98 36.37 1.03
C SER A 286 7.60 34.98 0.78
N THR A 287 8.93 34.90 0.77
CA THR A 287 9.65 33.63 0.53
C THR A 287 10.57 33.30 1.68
N TYR A 288 10.39 32.10 2.26
CA TYR A 288 11.20 31.58 3.35
C TYR A 288 12.03 30.39 2.87
N VAL A 289 13.33 30.40 3.14
CA VAL A 289 14.26 29.33 2.74
C VAL A 289 14.83 28.66 3.97
N GLY A 290 14.68 27.33 4.08
CA GLY A 290 15.16 26.60 5.25
C GLY A 290 14.73 25.14 5.26
N PHE A 291 14.78 24.53 6.44
CA PHE A 291 14.33 23.17 6.70
C PHE A 291 12.97 23.21 7.39
N MET A 292 12.02 22.43 6.88
CA MET A 292 10.72 22.27 7.53
C MET A 292 10.86 21.41 8.78
N ASP A 293 10.29 21.89 9.88
CA ASP A 293 10.16 21.13 11.11
C ASP A 293 8.73 21.23 11.65
N GLY A 294 8.34 20.19 12.40
CA GLY A 294 7.06 20.17 13.08
C GLY A 294 7.00 21.26 14.16
N TRP A 295 5.80 21.71 14.48
CA TRP A 295 5.60 22.59 15.61
C TRP A 295 6.13 21.96 16.91
N THR A 296 6.96 22.70 17.65
CA THR A 296 7.38 22.31 19.00
C THR A 296 7.29 23.50 19.95
N ASP A 297 6.68 23.30 21.13
CA ASP A 297 6.51 24.33 22.16
C ASP A 297 7.84 24.89 22.74
N ALA A 298 8.98 24.36 22.31
CA ALA A 298 10.29 24.61 22.90
C ALA A 298 11.21 25.53 22.07
N SER A 299 10.83 25.93 20.85
CA SER A 299 11.71 26.69 19.95
C SER A 299 11.42 28.20 20.00
N PRO A 300 12.44 29.07 20.13
CA PRO A 300 12.24 30.50 19.91
C PRO A 300 12.01 30.75 18.40
N TYR A 301 10.85 31.32 18.05
CA TYR A 301 10.50 31.65 16.66
C TYR A 301 10.04 33.10 16.54
N VAL A 302 10.15 33.64 15.33
CA VAL A 302 9.48 34.88 14.93
C VAL A 302 8.17 34.49 14.26
N ASP A 303 7.07 35.05 14.74
CA ASP A 303 5.75 34.88 14.14
C ASP A 303 5.72 35.70 12.85
N ALA A 304 5.69 35.03 11.69
CA ALA A 304 5.49 35.72 10.42
C ALA A 304 4.06 36.26 10.30
N ASP A 305 3.11 35.59 10.95
CA ASP A 305 1.67 35.80 10.80
C ASP A 305 1.04 36.18 12.13
N ALA A 306 1.26 37.44 12.55
CA ALA A 306 0.79 37.95 13.84
C ALA A 306 -0.71 37.66 14.08
N GLY A 307 -1.01 36.72 14.98
CA GLY A 307 -2.38 36.38 15.40
C GLY A 307 -2.91 35.01 14.94
N VAL A 308 -2.11 34.21 14.23
CA VAL A 308 -2.46 32.81 13.90
C VAL A 308 -2.20 31.90 15.11
N ASP A 309 -3.10 30.95 15.39
CA ASP A 309 -2.86 29.95 16.44
C ASP A 309 -1.61 29.13 16.05
N PRO A 310 -0.56 29.13 16.89
CA PRO A 310 0.70 28.48 16.55
C PRO A 310 0.57 26.99 16.22
N ARG A 311 -0.52 26.33 16.64
CA ARG A 311 -0.84 24.93 16.29
C ARG A 311 -1.16 24.71 14.81
N HIS A 312 -1.46 25.76 14.05
CA HIS A 312 -1.71 25.71 12.61
C HIS A 312 -0.48 26.11 11.79
N CYS A 313 0.65 26.35 12.45
CA CYS A 313 1.89 26.73 11.81
C CYS A 313 2.89 25.57 11.79
N PHE A 314 3.82 25.61 10.83
CA PHE A 314 5.04 24.82 10.86
C PHE A 314 6.25 25.75 10.94
N LEU A 315 7.41 25.18 11.28
CA LEU A 315 8.64 25.96 11.42
C LEU A 315 9.50 25.82 10.16
N VAL A 316 9.98 26.94 9.65
CA VAL A 316 11.07 27.00 8.66
C VAL A 316 12.33 27.42 9.40
N LYS A 317 13.28 26.50 9.51
CA LYS A 317 14.56 26.72 10.20
C LYS A 317 15.67 26.99 9.21
N ASP A 318 16.30 28.15 9.32
CA ASP A 318 17.47 28.48 8.51
C ASP A 318 18.74 27.77 9.03
N ILE A 319 19.80 27.76 8.22
CA ILE A 319 21.12 27.20 8.53
C ILE A 319 21.71 27.86 9.79
N ASP A 320 21.44 29.16 9.97
CA ASP A 320 21.90 29.93 11.13
C ASP A 320 21.10 29.65 12.41
N GLY A 321 20.09 28.79 12.33
CA GLY A 321 19.26 28.38 13.47
C GLY A 321 18.13 29.35 13.80
N ALA A 322 17.93 30.41 13.00
CA ALA A 322 16.74 31.24 13.05
C ALA A 322 15.52 30.42 12.62
N CYS A 323 14.41 30.55 13.33
CA CYS A 323 13.16 29.86 13.05
C CYS A 323 12.06 30.87 12.75
N VAL A 324 11.35 30.67 11.64
CA VAL A 324 10.14 31.42 11.28
C VAL A 324 8.96 30.47 11.37
N ALA A 325 7.90 30.90 12.06
CA ALA A 325 6.62 30.20 12.05
C ALA A 325 5.79 30.64 10.86
N VAL A 326 5.32 29.68 10.06
CA VAL A 326 4.53 29.94 8.84
C VAL A 326 3.19 29.23 8.94
N SER A 327 2.09 29.97 8.74
CA SER A 327 0.74 29.38 8.67
C SER A 327 0.53 28.59 7.38
N TRP A 328 -0.05 27.39 7.49
CA TRP A 328 -0.45 26.62 6.30
C TRP A 328 -1.47 27.36 5.42
N GLU A 329 -2.29 28.25 5.99
CA GLU A 329 -3.30 29.03 5.26
C GLU A 329 -2.68 30.00 4.25
N ASN A 330 -1.46 30.46 4.52
CA ASN A 330 -0.77 31.43 3.70
C ASN A 330 0.15 30.78 2.66
N VAL A 331 0.38 29.47 2.72
CA VAL A 331 1.30 28.77 1.81
C VAL A 331 0.71 28.65 0.40
N VAL A 332 1.44 29.19 -0.57
CA VAL A 332 1.12 29.12 -2.00
C VAL A 332 1.82 27.93 -2.65
N ASP A 333 3.11 27.71 -2.34
CA ASP A 333 3.92 26.65 -2.92
C ASP A 333 5.12 26.25 -2.02
N ILE A 334 5.60 25.02 -2.17
CA ILE A 334 6.79 24.52 -1.48
C ILE A 334 7.67 23.75 -2.47
N ARG A 335 8.93 24.16 -2.58
CA ARG A 335 9.89 23.62 -3.57
C ARG A 335 11.18 23.17 -2.89
N SER A 336 11.78 22.09 -3.39
CA SER A 336 13.13 21.70 -2.94
C SER A 336 14.18 22.65 -3.52
N VAL A 337 15.10 23.13 -2.69
CA VAL A 337 16.28 23.87 -3.14
C VAL A 337 17.36 22.87 -3.58
N PRO A 338 17.91 22.96 -4.80
CA PRO A 338 19.00 22.09 -5.23
C PRO A 338 20.25 22.30 -4.36
N ASP A 339 20.92 21.21 -4.00
CA ASP A 339 22.23 21.25 -3.33
C ASP A 339 23.28 21.90 -4.27
N GLY A 340 23.40 23.23 -4.24
CA GLY A 340 24.40 23.97 -5.02
C GLY A 340 24.03 25.38 -5.51
N GLY A 341 22.86 25.93 -5.18
CA GLY A 341 22.53 27.32 -5.48
C GLY A 341 22.78 28.25 -4.28
N ASP A 342 23.60 29.28 -4.47
CA ASP A 342 23.68 30.41 -3.53
C ASP A 342 22.26 30.88 -3.18
N ALA A 343 22.02 31.12 -1.89
CA ALA A 343 20.75 31.65 -1.42
C ALA A 343 20.46 32.98 -2.13
N PRO A 344 19.22 33.23 -2.62
CA PRO A 344 18.84 34.61 -2.87
C PRO A 344 18.96 35.34 -1.52
N GLU A 345 19.68 36.47 -1.51
CA GLU A 345 19.80 37.31 -0.33
C GLU A 345 18.39 37.60 0.24
N PRO A 346 18.20 37.57 1.56
CA PRO A 346 16.92 37.94 2.17
C PRO A 346 16.65 39.41 1.80
N GLY A 347 15.80 39.61 0.81
CA GLY A 347 15.34 40.91 0.41
C GLY A 347 14.36 41.42 1.45
N CYS A 348 14.84 42.15 2.45
CA CYS A 348 13.98 43.10 3.14
C CYS A 348 13.47 44.12 2.11
N ARG A 349 12.16 44.12 1.85
CA ARG A 349 11.40 45.33 1.56
C ARG A 349 10.07 45.30 2.27
#